data_AF-A0A2T6AXX1-F1
#
_entry.id   AF-A0A2T6AXX1-F1
#
_cell.length_a   1.000
_cell.length_b   1.000
_cell.length_c   1.000
_cell.angle_alpha   90.00
_cell.angle_beta   90.00
_cell.angle_gamma   90.00
#
_symmetry.space_group_name_H-M   'P 1'
#
loop_
_entity.id
_entity.type
_entity.pdbx_description
1 polymer ?
#
loop_
_entity_poly.entity_id
_entity_poly.type
_entity_poly.pdbx_seq_one_letter_code
_entity_poly.pdbx_strand_id
1 'polypeptide(L)'
;MVAAGGYILRVPKQRRELLLNEAEHGGSFYSPKPFVSEPVPRFDHSRRAPLAVFASFEDGFITHIAGGRKGQSAGTGLVRLNLEELQPLKRPVSFDEILAGIDIRVARHVKQRLETGGLLPPKSLGAFVDRITQLDETVSPRLARYSERRAQALRRLEPRARENLAYQKETLGLALEIAGMSRDDLLAWTPTDASQQSFLDGLPGAQVREDAMLLSDFSTVPGFEAMGETTHYGSKVFASEEDSSKRLTVIMANRLPLEQQTGADLIYFNEAYRSFVMVQYKAMEKREDEVEFRWRAKDQFCDEVQRMETLLAELRKLPSGEHPDGFRFSDNPFFLKFCPRVVFNPDDKGLFKGIYLPLDLWKRADAAGLFKGPRGGKVLTFKNVGRRINNSEFVGLVAGSWVGTSIEQSAVLSEIVRQVLETGKTVTIAIKHTSPPHASEMEAAE
;
A
#
# COMPACT_ATOMS: atom_id res chain seq x y z
N MET A 1 -8.41 2.06 -15.99
CA MET A 1 -8.59 2.10 -14.52
C MET A 1 -7.94 0.85 -13.95
N VAL A 2 -7.17 0.93 -12.87
CA VAL A 2 -6.60 -0.26 -12.21
C VAL A 2 -7.71 -0.93 -11.42
N ALA A 3 -7.97 -2.21 -11.66
CA ALA A 3 -9.02 -2.96 -10.97
C ALA A 3 -8.64 -4.44 -10.95
N ALA A 4 -9.11 -5.17 -9.95
CA ALA A 4 -8.99 -6.62 -9.92
C ALA A 4 -9.63 -7.23 -11.19
N GLY A 5 -8.98 -8.24 -11.76
CA GLY A 5 -9.42 -8.89 -13.00
C GLY A 5 -9.56 -10.40 -12.85
N GLY A 6 -10.24 -11.03 -13.80
CA GLY A 6 -10.28 -12.47 -13.93
C GLY A 6 -10.09 -12.87 -15.38
N TYR A 7 -9.33 -13.93 -15.62
CA TYR A 7 -9.01 -14.42 -16.96
C TYR A 7 -9.44 -15.88 -17.08
N ILE A 8 -10.25 -16.21 -18.09
CA ILE A 8 -10.52 -17.59 -18.46
C ILE A 8 -9.37 -18.07 -19.36
N LEU A 9 -8.59 -19.02 -18.87
CA LEU A 9 -7.51 -19.64 -19.63
C LEU A 9 -7.99 -20.98 -20.20
N ARG A 10 -8.17 -21.05 -21.52
CA ARG A 10 -8.33 -22.33 -22.22
C ARG A 10 -6.96 -22.87 -22.58
N VAL A 11 -6.53 -23.92 -21.89
CA VAL A 11 -5.20 -24.50 -22.13
C VAL A 11 -5.27 -25.34 -23.42
N PRO A 12 -4.45 -25.03 -24.44
CA PRO A 12 -4.38 -25.82 -25.66
C PRO A 12 -4.08 -27.29 -25.34
N LYS A 13 -4.74 -28.24 -26.01
CA LYS A 13 -4.61 -29.68 -25.71
C LYS A 13 -3.16 -30.15 -25.61
N GLN A 14 -2.33 -29.69 -26.54
CA GLN A 14 -0.91 -30.03 -26.65
C GLN A 14 -0.05 -29.47 -25.50
N ARG A 15 -0.55 -28.50 -24.73
CA ARG A 15 0.19 -27.83 -23.64
C ARG A 15 -0.26 -28.26 -22.25
N ARG A 16 -1.35 -29.02 -22.13
CA ARG A 16 -1.96 -29.39 -20.83
C ARG A 16 -0.98 -30.15 -19.94
N GLU A 17 -0.42 -31.24 -20.45
CA GLU A 17 0.50 -32.09 -19.69
C GLU A 17 1.78 -31.32 -19.32
N LEU A 18 2.33 -30.54 -20.24
CA LEU A 18 3.50 -29.70 -19.99
C LEU A 18 3.28 -28.72 -18.84
N LEU A 19 2.19 -27.93 -18.89
CA LEU A 19 1.95 -26.91 -17.86
C LEU A 19 1.60 -27.52 -16.49
N LEU A 20 0.93 -28.68 -16.46
CA LEU A 20 0.68 -29.40 -15.20
C LEU A 20 1.98 -29.94 -14.61
N ASN A 21 2.85 -30.51 -15.45
CA ASN A 21 4.16 -30.98 -15.02
C ASN A 21 5.02 -29.80 -14.50
N GLU A 22 5.05 -28.67 -15.22
CA GLU A 22 5.72 -27.45 -14.77
C GLU A 22 5.14 -26.91 -13.45
N ALA A 23 3.84 -27.02 -13.22
CA ALA A 23 3.21 -26.59 -11.98
C ALA A 23 3.58 -27.46 -10.77
N GLU A 24 3.81 -28.75 -10.99
CA GLU A 24 4.17 -29.71 -9.94
C GLU A 24 5.68 -29.77 -9.69
N HIS A 25 6.49 -29.69 -10.76
CA HIS A 25 7.92 -30.00 -10.72
C HIS A 25 8.82 -28.86 -11.22
N GLY A 26 8.27 -27.77 -11.78
CA GLY A 26 9.02 -26.72 -12.49
C GLY A 26 9.76 -25.70 -11.62
N GLY A 27 10.02 -26.00 -10.34
CA GLY A 27 10.88 -25.18 -9.49
C GLY A 27 12.33 -25.21 -9.97
N SER A 28 13.06 -24.11 -9.83
CA SER A 28 14.50 -24.04 -10.13
C SER A 28 15.28 -23.48 -8.95
N PHE A 29 16.61 -23.60 -8.98
CA PHE A 29 17.49 -23.01 -7.97
C PHE A 29 17.27 -21.50 -7.78
N TYR A 30 16.88 -20.78 -8.83
CA TYR A 30 16.61 -19.34 -8.81
C TYR A 30 15.15 -18.97 -8.53
N SER A 31 14.24 -19.94 -8.58
CA SER A 31 12.82 -19.74 -8.29
C SER A 31 12.25 -21.01 -7.67
N PRO A 32 12.25 -21.13 -6.33
CA PRO A 32 11.87 -22.36 -5.66
C PRO A 32 10.39 -22.69 -5.80
N LYS A 33 9.55 -21.71 -6.17
CA LYS A 33 8.14 -21.93 -6.48
C LYS A 33 7.95 -22.28 -7.96
N PRO A 34 7.14 -23.28 -8.30
CA PRO A 34 6.80 -23.60 -9.68
C PRO A 34 6.19 -22.37 -10.38
N PHE A 35 6.73 -22.01 -11.54
CA PHE A 35 6.31 -20.86 -12.31
C PHE A 35 5.84 -21.29 -13.69
N VAL A 36 4.55 -21.13 -13.96
CA VAL A 36 3.94 -21.55 -15.23
C VAL A 36 3.64 -20.32 -16.07
N SER A 37 3.96 -20.35 -17.37
CA SER A 37 3.61 -19.24 -18.26
C SER A 37 3.00 -19.73 -19.57
N GLU A 38 1.92 -19.06 -19.99
CA GLU A 38 1.20 -19.40 -21.21
C GLU A 38 1.12 -18.21 -22.17
N PRO A 39 1.51 -18.35 -23.44
CA PRO A 39 1.23 -17.34 -24.46
C PRO A 39 -0.28 -17.24 -24.72
N VAL A 40 -0.85 -16.06 -24.53
CA VAL A 40 -2.28 -15.81 -24.75
C VAL A 40 -2.49 -14.58 -25.64
N PRO A 41 -3.68 -14.44 -26.28
CA PRO A 41 -4.03 -13.21 -26.99
C PRO A 41 -3.83 -11.98 -26.13
N ARG A 42 -3.32 -10.90 -26.74
CA ARG A 42 -3.06 -9.64 -26.05
C ARG A 42 -4.32 -9.13 -25.33
N PHE A 43 -4.18 -8.87 -24.04
CA PHE A 43 -5.22 -8.28 -23.20
C PHE A 43 -4.64 -7.13 -22.38
N ASP A 44 -5.48 -6.20 -21.94
CA ASP A 44 -5.05 -5.07 -21.11
C ASP A 44 -5.44 -5.27 -19.65
N HIS A 45 -4.43 -5.39 -18.81
CA HIS A 45 -4.56 -5.48 -17.36
C HIS A 45 -3.37 -4.80 -16.69
N SER A 46 -3.61 -4.14 -15.57
CA SER A 46 -2.55 -3.45 -14.82
C SER A 46 -1.72 -4.45 -14.03
N ARG A 47 -0.39 -4.34 -14.09
CA ARG A 47 0.53 -5.11 -13.21
C ARG A 47 0.42 -4.75 -11.73
N ARG A 48 -0.25 -3.63 -11.42
CA ARG A 48 -0.53 -3.18 -10.04
C ARG A 48 -1.84 -3.73 -9.49
N ALA A 49 -2.62 -4.44 -10.31
CA ALA A 49 -3.86 -5.07 -9.89
C ALA A 49 -3.73 -6.59 -9.87
N PRO A 50 -4.45 -7.25 -8.94
CA PRO A 50 -4.53 -8.70 -8.89
C PRO A 50 -5.35 -9.24 -10.07
N LEU A 51 -5.00 -10.44 -10.52
CA LEU A 51 -5.67 -11.17 -11.59
C LEU A 51 -5.91 -12.60 -11.11
N ALA A 52 -7.15 -13.07 -11.11
CA ALA A 52 -7.45 -14.49 -10.97
C ALA A 52 -7.40 -15.15 -12.36
N VAL A 53 -6.88 -16.36 -12.43
CA VAL A 53 -6.95 -17.18 -13.64
C VAL A 53 -7.76 -18.42 -13.33
N PHE A 54 -8.74 -18.70 -14.20
CA PHE A 54 -9.56 -19.90 -14.17
C PHE A 54 -9.20 -20.74 -15.37
N ALA A 55 -8.51 -21.85 -15.14
CA ALA A 55 -7.90 -22.64 -16.19
C ALA A 55 -8.72 -23.90 -16.52
N SER A 56 -8.89 -24.11 -17.82
CA SER A 56 -9.56 -25.26 -18.43
C SER A 56 -8.49 -26.16 -19.05
N PHE A 57 -8.08 -27.18 -18.28
CA PHE A 57 -7.24 -28.28 -18.73
C PHE A 57 -8.07 -29.44 -19.29
N GLU A 58 -9.39 -29.38 -19.18
CA GLU A 58 -10.33 -30.33 -19.76
C GLU A 58 -11.41 -29.55 -20.54
N ASP A 59 -11.76 -30.05 -21.73
CA ASP A 59 -12.70 -29.34 -22.60
C ASP A 59 -14.08 -29.27 -21.93
N GLY A 60 -14.64 -28.07 -21.82
CA GLY A 60 -15.96 -27.88 -21.21
C GLY A 60 -15.94 -27.78 -19.68
N PHE A 61 -14.75 -27.80 -19.05
CA PHE A 61 -14.61 -27.70 -17.60
C PHE A 61 -13.63 -26.62 -17.17
N ILE A 62 -13.92 -25.97 -16.04
CA ILE A 62 -12.91 -25.28 -15.23
C ILE A 62 -12.36 -26.32 -14.26
N THR A 63 -11.03 -26.41 -14.24
CA THR A 63 -10.32 -27.48 -13.53
C THR A 63 -9.36 -26.95 -12.48
N HIS A 64 -8.82 -25.76 -12.69
CA HIS A 64 -7.79 -25.17 -11.84
C HIS A 64 -8.01 -23.67 -11.65
N ILE A 65 -7.45 -23.14 -10.58
CA ILE A 65 -7.33 -21.70 -10.33
C ILE A 65 -5.87 -21.31 -10.08
N ALA A 66 -5.52 -20.08 -10.43
CA ALA A 66 -4.20 -19.51 -10.15
C ALA A 66 -4.29 -18.01 -9.89
N GLY A 67 -3.27 -17.46 -9.23
CA GLY A 67 -2.92 -16.05 -9.37
C GLY A 67 -2.35 -15.79 -10.76
N GLY A 68 -2.65 -14.63 -11.34
CA GLY A 68 -2.21 -14.27 -12.67
C GLY A 68 -1.38 -13.00 -12.68
N ARG A 69 -0.40 -12.91 -13.59
CA ARG A 69 0.25 -11.66 -13.96
C ARG A 69 0.42 -11.54 -15.47
N LYS A 70 0.11 -10.36 -16.01
CA LYS A 70 0.42 -10.02 -17.41
C LYS A 70 1.93 -9.80 -17.54
N GLY A 71 2.59 -10.74 -18.23
CA GLY A 71 4.01 -10.72 -18.52
C GLY A 71 4.39 -9.79 -19.66
N GLN A 72 5.51 -10.09 -20.30
CA GLN A 72 6.01 -9.38 -21.49
C GLN A 72 5.36 -9.91 -22.77
N SER A 73 5.66 -9.27 -23.90
CA SER A 73 5.26 -9.77 -25.22
C SER A 73 5.75 -11.21 -25.45
N ALA A 74 4.90 -12.03 -26.06
CA ALA A 74 5.20 -13.43 -26.40
C ALA A 74 5.27 -13.67 -27.92
N GLY A 75 5.34 -12.59 -28.70
CA GLY A 75 5.21 -12.61 -30.16
C GLY A 75 4.11 -11.69 -30.65
N THR A 76 3.92 -11.64 -31.97
CA THR A 76 2.93 -10.75 -32.60
C THR A 76 1.52 -11.06 -32.10
N GLY A 77 0.88 -10.07 -31.46
CA GLY A 77 -0.49 -10.22 -30.94
C GLY A 77 -0.62 -11.04 -29.65
N LEU A 78 0.48 -11.54 -29.08
CA LEU A 78 0.49 -12.39 -27.89
C LEU A 78 1.22 -11.75 -26.71
N VAL A 79 0.79 -12.10 -25.51
CA VAL A 79 1.45 -11.74 -24.25
C VAL A 79 1.57 -12.97 -23.37
N ARG A 80 2.60 -13.03 -22.52
CA ARG A 80 2.69 -14.09 -21.51
C ARG A 80 1.67 -13.86 -20.41
N LEU A 81 0.87 -14.87 -20.10
CA LEU A 81 0.10 -14.97 -18.86
C LEU A 81 0.91 -15.84 -17.89
N ASN A 82 1.46 -15.21 -16.87
CA ASN A 82 2.19 -15.89 -15.81
C ASN A 82 1.18 -16.37 -14.76
N LEU A 83 1.30 -17.62 -14.33
CA LEU A 83 0.45 -18.26 -13.34
C LEU A 83 1.27 -18.51 -12.06
N GLU A 84 0.69 -18.12 -10.94
CA GLU A 84 1.26 -18.28 -9.61
C GLU A 84 0.33 -19.21 -8.82
N GLU A 85 0.90 -20.24 -8.18
CA GLU A 85 0.17 -21.19 -7.34
C GLU A 85 -1.05 -21.79 -8.07
N LEU A 86 -0.77 -22.43 -9.22
CA LEU A 86 -1.77 -23.18 -9.97
C LEU A 86 -2.22 -24.37 -9.12
N GLN A 87 -3.51 -24.42 -8.81
CA GLN A 87 -4.09 -25.44 -7.94
C GLN A 87 -5.35 -26.03 -8.57
N PRO A 88 -5.55 -27.35 -8.48
CA PRO A 88 -6.78 -27.97 -8.93
C PRO A 88 -7.95 -27.54 -8.03
N LEU A 89 -9.14 -27.45 -8.63
CA LEU A 89 -10.39 -27.47 -7.89
C LEU A 89 -10.60 -28.86 -7.27
N LYS A 90 -11.46 -28.97 -6.25
CA LYS A 90 -11.82 -30.29 -5.67
C LYS A 90 -12.30 -31.28 -6.73
N ARG A 91 -12.99 -30.78 -7.73
CA ARG A 91 -13.38 -31.51 -8.93
C ARG A 91 -13.45 -30.56 -10.13
N PRO A 92 -13.30 -31.07 -11.35
CA PRO A 92 -13.70 -30.33 -12.55
C PRO A 92 -15.15 -29.86 -12.46
N VAL A 93 -15.39 -28.60 -12.81
CA VAL A 93 -16.71 -27.98 -12.82
C VAL A 93 -17.09 -27.68 -14.27
N SER A 94 -18.21 -28.24 -14.73
CA SER A 94 -18.62 -28.08 -16.13
C SER A 94 -19.10 -26.66 -16.43
N PHE A 95 -18.95 -26.23 -17.67
CA PHE A 95 -19.44 -24.91 -18.11
C PHE A 95 -20.95 -24.78 -17.92
N ASP A 96 -21.71 -25.85 -18.17
CA ASP A 96 -23.16 -25.86 -17.97
C ASP A 96 -23.54 -25.70 -16.49
N GLU A 97 -22.83 -26.37 -15.57
CA GLU A 97 -23.05 -26.25 -14.14
C GLU A 97 -22.75 -24.83 -13.61
N ILE A 98 -21.72 -24.19 -14.18
CA ILE A 98 -21.41 -22.78 -13.91
C ILE A 98 -22.56 -21.90 -14.43
N LEU A 99 -22.94 -22.04 -15.69
CA LEU A 99 -23.94 -21.18 -16.34
C LEU A 99 -25.34 -21.32 -15.72
N ALA A 100 -25.69 -22.49 -15.21
CA ALA A 100 -26.99 -22.75 -14.59
C ALA A 100 -27.27 -21.89 -13.34
N GLY A 101 -26.22 -21.45 -12.63
CA GLY A 101 -26.35 -20.62 -11.42
C GLY A 101 -25.94 -19.16 -11.58
N ILE A 102 -25.64 -18.71 -12.81
CA ILE A 102 -25.22 -17.33 -13.08
C ILE A 102 -26.42 -16.46 -13.48
N ASP A 103 -26.41 -15.20 -13.06
CA ASP A 103 -27.42 -14.20 -13.46
C ASP A 103 -27.52 -14.13 -15.01
N ILE A 104 -28.75 -14.28 -15.51
CA ILE A 104 -29.08 -14.27 -16.93
C ILE A 104 -28.57 -13.02 -17.66
N ARG A 105 -28.43 -11.89 -16.95
CA ARG A 105 -27.91 -10.62 -17.48
C ARG A 105 -26.44 -10.72 -17.92
N VAL A 106 -25.66 -11.60 -17.32
CA VAL A 106 -24.23 -11.79 -17.62
C VAL A 106 -23.91 -13.16 -18.22
N ALA A 107 -24.83 -14.13 -18.13
CA ALA A 107 -24.66 -15.51 -18.60
C ALA A 107 -24.15 -15.61 -20.05
N ARG A 108 -24.71 -14.83 -20.98
CA ARG A 108 -24.27 -14.82 -22.39
C ARG A 108 -22.79 -14.49 -22.53
N HIS A 109 -22.31 -13.49 -21.78
CA HIS A 109 -20.92 -13.06 -21.87
C HIS A 109 -19.97 -14.04 -21.16
N VAL A 110 -20.39 -14.59 -20.02
CA VAL A 110 -19.63 -15.64 -19.34
C VAL A 110 -19.47 -16.86 -20.25
N LYS A 111 -20.56 -17.31 -20.89
CA LYS A 111 -20.53 -18.42 -21.85
C LYS A 111 -19.51 -18.16 -22.97
N GLN A 112 -19.58 -16.99 -23.59
CA GLN A 112 -18.63 -16.60 -24.63
C GLN A 112 -17.17 -16.68 -24.13
N ARG A 113 -16.89 -16.24 -22.91
CA ARG A 113 -15.53 -16.28 -22.32
C ARG A 113 -15.09 -17.67 -21.90
N LEU A 114 -16.01 -18.54 -21.47
CA LEU A 114 -15.73 -19.96 -21.24
C LEU A 114 -15.31 -20.66 -22.54
N GLU A 115 -15.95 -20.32 -23.65
CA GLU A 115 -15.67 -20.90 -24.98
C GLU A 115 -14.42 -20.30 -25.65
N THR A 116 -14.17 -19.00 -25.50
CA THR A 116 -13.10 -18.30 -26.25
C THR A 116 -11.88 -17.92 -25.41
N GLY A 117 -11.99 -17.98 -24.08
CA GLY A 117 -11.00 -17.45 -23.16
C GLY A 117 -10.98 -15.92 -23.08
N GLY A 118 -10.09 -15.39 -22.25
CA GLY A 118 -9.86 -13.95 -22.11
C GLY A 118 -10.37 -13.35 -20.80
N LEU A 119 -10.26 -12.02 -20.71
CA LEU A 119 -10.68 -11.27 -19.53
C LEU A 119 -12.21 -11.28 -19.36
N LEU A 120 -12.64 -11.50 -18.12
CA LEU A 120 -14.00 -11.30 -17.66
C LEU A 120 -14.21 -9.82 -17.25
N PRO A 121 -15.23 -9.13 -17.78
CA PRO A 121 -15.65 -7.83 -17.30
C PRO A 121 -16.08 -7.88 -15.83
N PRO A 122 -16.00 -6.76 -15.08
CA PRO A 122 -16.19 -6.77 -13.62
C PRO A 122 -17.48 -7.45 -13.13
N LYS A 123 -18.64 -7.17 -13.74
CA LYS A 123 -19.91 -7.80 -13.34
C LYS A 123 -19.95 -9.30 -13.65
N SER A 124 -19.42 -9.70 -14.80
CA SER A 124 -19.34 -11.11 -15.19
C SER A 124 -18.37 -11.87 -14.29
N LEU A 125 -17.25 -11.23 -13.94
CA LEU A 125 -16.27 -11.78 -12.99
C LEU A 125 -16.89 -12.01 -11.61
N GLY A 126 -17.58 -11.01 -11.06
CA GLY A 126 -18.25 -11.11 -9.76
C GLY A 126 -19.23 -12.27 -9.72
N ALA A 127 -20.16 -12.34 -10.68
CA ALA A 127 -21.14 -13.42 -10.75
C ALA A 127 -20.49 -14.80 -10.97
N PHE A 128 -19.44 -14.87 -11.80
CA PHE A 128 -18.71 -16.10 -12.04
C PHE A 128 -17.98 -16.59 -10.78
N VAL A 129 -17.30 -15.69 -10.07
CA VAL A 129 -16.59 -16.00 -8.82
C VAL A 129 -17.57 -16.46 -7.74
N ASP A 130 -18.67 -15.73 -7.55
CA ASP A 130 -19.70 -16.10 -6.58
C ASP A 130 -20.22 -17.52 -6.85
N ARG A 131 -20.43 -17.86 -8.14
CA ARG A 131 -20.85 -19.21 -8.55
C ARG A 131 -19.79 -20.27 -8.32
N ILE A 132 -18.54 -20.03 -8.72
CA ILE A 132 -17.43 -20.98 -8.50
C ILE A 132 -17.23 -21.23 -7.01
N THR A 133 -17.30 -20.20 -6.18
CA THR A 133 -17.19 -20.31 -4.73
C THR A 133 -18.33 -21.11 -4.11
N GLN A 134 -19.56 -21.03 -4.65
CA GLN A 134 -20.66 -21.90 -4.21
C GLN A 134 -20.46 -23.38 -4.57
N LEU A 135 -19.80 -23.66 -5.70
CA LEU A 135 -19.56 -25.02 -6.18
C LEU A 135 -18.34 -25.66 -5.51
N ASP A 136 -17.35 -24.84 -5.14
CA ASP A 136 -16.18 -25.25 -4.38
C ASP A 136 -15.81 -24.21 -3.31
N GLU A 137 -16.24 -24.43 -2.08
CA GLU A 137 -16.03 -23.48 -0.99
C GLU A 137 -14.55 -23.30 -0.61
N THR A 138 -13.65 -24.25 -0.92
CA THR A 138 -12.24 -24.12 -0.52
C THR A 138 -11.50 -23.02 -1.26
N VAL A 139 -12.02 -22.57 -2.41
CA VAL A 139 -11.41 -21.46 -3.15
C VAL A 139 -11.87 -20.08 -2.67
N SER A 140 -12.84 -20.01 -1.74
CA SER A 140 -13.39 -18.75 -1.19
C SER A 140 -12.30 -17.78 -0.74
N PRO A 141 -11.29 -18.18 0.07
CA PRO A 141 -10.28 -17.24 0.57
C PRO A 141 -9.46 -16.60 -0.55
N ARG A 142 -9.15 -17.35 -1.61
CA ARG A 142 -8.37 -16.85 -2.77
C ARG A 142 -9.21 -15.95 -3.69
N LEU A 143 -10.52 -16.21 -3.77
CA LEU A 143 -11.41 -15.55 -4.72
C LEU A 143 -12.29 -14.44 -4.14
N ALA A 144 -12.43 -14.35 -2.81
CA ALA A 144 -13.32 -13.39 -2.13
C ALA A 144 -13.18 -11.95 -2.65
N ARG A 145 -11.96 -11.54 -3.01
CA ARG A 145 -11.64 -10.23 -3.59
C ARG A 145 -12.40 -9.90 -4.88
N TYR A 146 -12.69 -10.90 -5.70
CA TYR A 146 -13.29 -10.76 -7.02
C TYR A 146 -14.82 -10.91 -7.00
N SER A 147 -15.42 -11.21 -5.83
CA SER A 147 -16.85 -11.41 -5.64
C SER A 147 -17.69 -10.16 -5.90
N GLU A 148 -18.93 -10.31 -6.39
CA GLU A 148 -19.86 -9.18 -6.46
C GLU A 148 -20.28 -8.75 -5.05
N ARG A 149 -20.30 -9.67 -4.07
CA ARG A 149 -20.54 -9.34 -2.66
C ARG A 149 -19.56 -8.28 -2.14
N ARG A 150 -18.24 -8.45 -2.37
CA ARG A 150 -17.24 -7.45 -1.99
C ARG A 150 -17.41 -6.16 -2.80
N ALA A 151 -17.69 -6.25 -4.09
CA ALA A 151 -17.92 -5.07 -4.92
C ALA A 151 -19.10 -4.22 -4.41
N GLN A 152 -20.16 -4.86 -3.92
CA GLN A 152 -21.30 -4.18 -3.29
C GLN A 152 -20.93 -3.56 -1.95
N ALA A 153 -20.18 -4.26 -1.10
CA ALA A 153 -19.69 -3.70 0.17
C ALA A 153 -18.87 -2.42 -0.06
N LEU A 154 -17.97 -2.41 -1.05
CA LEU A 154 -17.21 -1.22 -1.45
C LEU A 154 -18.12 -0.07 -1.91
N ARG A 155 -19.18 -0.37 -2.68
CA ARG A 155 -20.15 0.64 -3.14
C ARG A 155 -20.96 1.26 -2.00
N ARG A 156 -21.12 0.57 -0.87
CA ARG A 156 -21.82 1.07 0.33
C ARG A 156 -20.95 1.95 1.22
N LEU A 157 -19.64 1.94 1.06
CA LEU A 157 -18.75 2.81 1.85
C LEU A 157 -19.08 4.30 1.60
N GLU A 158 -19.28 5.03 2.69
CA GLU A 158 -19.51 6.48 2.67
C GLU A 158 -18.34 7.23 2.02
N PRO A 159 -18.57 8.35 1.31
CA PRO A 159 -17.52 9.10 0.62
C PRO A 159 -16.36 9.50 1.53
N ARG A 160 -16.66 9.97 2.75
CA ARG A 160 -15.64 10.36 3.74
C ARG A 160 -14.82 9.16 4.24
N ALA A 161 -15.47 8.01 4.45
CA ALA A 161 -14.80 6.78 4.85
C ALA A 161 -13.83 6.30 3.75
N ARG A 162 -14.25 6.35 2.48
CA ARG A 162 -13.38 6.03 1.34
C ARG A 162 -12.15 6.93 1.30
N GLU A 163 -12.34 8.24 1.42
CA GLU A 163 -11.23 9.19 1.41
C GLU A 163 -10.22 8.89 2.54
N ASN A 164 -10.71 8.66 3.76
CA ASN A 164 -9.84 8.28 4.88
C ASN A 164 -9.07 6.98 4.62
N LEU A 165 -9.77 5.92 4.21
CA LEU A 165 -9.16 4.62 3.87
C LEU A 165 -8.12 4.75 2.75
N ALA A 166 -8.33 5.64 1.78
CA ALA A 166 -7.38 5.87 0.71
C ALA A 166 -6.09 6.51 1.22
N TYR A 167 -6.18 7.54 2.06
CA TYR A 167 -5.00 8.11 2.70
C TYR A 167 -4.28 7.09 3.60
N GLN A 168 -5.02 6.31 4.38
CA GLN A 168 -4.42 5.29 5.26
C GLN A 168 -3.68 4.20 4.46
N LYS A 169 -4.28 3.72 3.37
CA LYS A 169 -3.65 2.80 2.42
C LYS A 169 -2.36 3.37 1.83
N GLU A 170 -2.37 4.65 1.45
CA GLU A 170 -1.20 5.32 0.90
C GLU A 170 -0.08 5.45 1.92
N THR A 171 -0.40 5.86 3.14
CA THR A 171 0.55 5.97 4.24
C THR A 171 1.21 4.62 4.53
N LEU A 172 0.42 3.54 4.61
CA LEU A 172 0.94 2.19 4.79
C LEU A 172 1.79 1.74 3.60
N GLY A 173 1.32 1.98 2.37
CA GLY A 173 2.08 1.63 1.18
C GLY A 173 3.44 2.33 1.12
N LEU A 174 3.49 3.59 1.54
CA LEU A 174 4.72 4.37 1.58
C LEU A 174 5.66 3.83 2.66
N ALA A 175 5.14 3.53 3.84
CA ALA A 175 5.92 2.93 4.93
C ALA A 175 6.53 1.58 4.52
N LEU A 176 5.76 0.71 3.85
CA LEU A 176 6.26 -0.55 3.29
C LEU A 176 7.36 -0.32 2.26
N GLU A 177 7.18 0.65 1.35
CA GLU A 177 8.18 0.96 0.31
C GLU A 177 9.49 1.53 0.92
N ILE A 178 9.41 2.38 1.94
CA ILE A 178 10.57 2.88 2.70
C ILE A 178 11.27 1.75 3.47
N ALA A 179 10.51 0.81 4.03
CA ALA A 179 11.05 -0.35 4.72
C ALA A 179 11.69 -1.39 3.77
N GLY A 180 11.55 -1.21 2.45
CA GLY A 180 12.00 -2.18 1.45
C GLY A 180 11.15 -3.45 1.41
N MET A 181 9.89 -3.36 1.85
CA MET A 181 8.95 -4.48 1.91
C MET A 181 7.99 -4.50 0.72
N SER A 182 7.49 -5.69 0.39
CA SER A 182 6.45 -5.86 -0.61
C SER A 182 5.15 -5.15 -0.20
N ARG A 183 4.44 -4.60 -1.19
CA ARG A 183 3.11 -4.01 -1.02
C ARG A 183 1.99 -4.97 -1.38
N ASP A 184 2.31 -6.24 -1.67
CA ASP A 184 1.31 -7.23 -2.08
C ASP A 184 0.28 -7.49 -0.96
N ASP A 185 0.67 -7.33 0.30
CA ASP A 185 -0.21 -7.37 1.47
C ASP A 185 -1.38 -6.36 1.41
N LEU A 186 -1.18 -5.20 0.77
CA LEU A 186 -2.25 -4.21 0.62
C LEU A 186 -3.43 -4.78 -0.18
N LEU A 187 -3.15 -5.72 -1.08
CA LEU A 187 -4.15 -6.33 -1.96
C LEU A 187 -4.98 -7.41 -1.26
N ALA A 188 -4.60 -7.82 -0.05
CA ALA A 188 -5.37 -8.73 0.79
C ALA A 188 -6.53 -8.02 1.53
N TRP A 189 -6.60 -6.69 1.43
CA TRP A 189 -7.61 -5.90 2.12
C TRP A 189 -9.04 -6.22 1.68
N THR A 190 -9.92 -6.44 2.66
CA THR A 190 -11.36 -6.60 2.49
C THR A 190 -12.14 -5.62 3.38
N PRO A 191 -13.29 -5.11 2.92
CA PRO A 191 -14.17 -4.33 3.77
C PRO A 191 -14.75 -5.22 4.87
N THR A 192 -14.81 -4.71 6.10
CA THR A 192 -15.41 -5.41 7.24
C THR A 192 -16.86 -4.94 7.47
N ASP A 193 -17.70 -5.80 8.05
CA ASP A 193 -19.10 -5.48 8.36
C ASP A 193 -19.25 -4.58 9.62
N ALA A 194 -18.19 -4.50 10.45
CA ALA A 194 -18.09 -3.59 11.58
C ALA A 194 -17.84 -2.15 11.11
N SER A 195 -18.00 -1.16 12.00
CA SER A 195 -17.55 0.21 11.72
C SER A 195 -16.04 0.22 11.54
N GLN A 196 -15.57 0.04 10.30
CA GLN A 196 -14.16 0.06 9.98
C GLN A 196 -13.56 1.43 10.34
N GLN A 197 -12.72 1.45 11.38
CA GLN A 197 -12.11 2.69 11.88
C GLN A 197 -10.74 2.93 11.21
N SER A 198 -10.06 1.84 10.80
CA SER A 198 -8.76 1.88 10.14
C SER A 198 -8.67 0.97 8.91
N PHE A 199 -7.72 1.27 8.04
CA PHE A 199 -7.39 0.43 6.88
C PHE A 199 -6.78 -0.90 7.35
N LEU A 200 -6.06 -0.92 8.47
CA LEU A 200 -5.52 -2.16 9.03
C LEU A 200 -6.62 -3.14 9.40
N ASP A 201 -7.78 -2.69 9.86
CA ASP A 201 -8.91 -3.57 10.26
C ASP A 201 -9.38 -4.49 9.12
N GLY A 202 -9.14 -4.09 7.86
CA GLY A 202 -9.48 -4.88 6.68
C GLY A 202 -8.38 -5.81 6.20
N LEU A 203 -7.19 -5.80 6.83
CA LEU A 203 -6.08 -6.69 6.48
C LEU A 203 -6.10 -7.96 7.33
N PRO A 204 -5.72 -9.12 6.77
CA PRO A 204 -5.57 -10.34 7.54
C PRO A 204 -4.45 -10.19 8.57
N GLY A 205 -4.65 -10.76 9.76
CA GLY A 205 -3.69 -10.74 10.87
C GLY A 205 -3.52 -9.37 11.54
N ALA A 206 -4.30 -8.35 11.16
CA ALA A 206 -4.35 -7.11 11.90
C ALA A 206 -4.98 -7.35 13.28
N GLN A 207 -4.35 -6.79 14.32
CA GLN A 207 -4.88 -6.88 15.67
C GLN A 207 -5.52 -5.54 16.02
N VAL A 208 -6.82 -5.59 16.30
CA VAL A 208 -7.50 -4.53 17.04
C VAL A 208 -7.15 -4.77 18.50
N ARG A 209 -6.21 -3.99 19.05
CA ARG A 209 -5.78 -4.11 20.45
C ARG A 209 -6.38 -2.96 21.25
N GLU A 210 -6.91 -3.28 22.42
CA GLU A 210 -7.12 -2.30 23.50
C GLU A 210 -5.84 -2.20 24.35
N ASP A 211 -5.58 -1.00 24.88
CA ASP A 211 -4.27 -0.38 25.15
C ASP A 211 -3.21 -1.12 25.97
N ALA A 212 -3.52 -2.19 26.69
CA ALA A 212 -2.60 -2.71 27.70
C ALA A 212 -1.36 -3.45 27.13
N MET A 213 -1.43 -4.02 25.93
CA MET A 213 -0.37 -4.92 25.43
C MET A 213 0.70 -4.26 24.54
N LEU A 214 0.39 -3.17 23.83
CA LEU A 214 1.34 -2.54 22.90
C LEU A 214 2.35 -1.64 23.60
N LEU A 215 1.98 -1.06 24.74
CA LEU A 215 2.89 -0.36 25.64
C LEU A 215 4.10 -1.23 26.05
N SER A 216 3.90 -2.54 26.19
CA SER A 216 4.97 -3.50 26.44
C SER A 216 5.87 -3.75 25.22
N ASP A 217 5.33 -3.74 23.99
CA ASP A 217 6.11 -3.97 22.77
C ASP A 217 6.90 -2.70 22.37
N PHE A 218 6.32 -1.51 22.55
CA PHE A 218 7.00 -0.23 22.32
C PHE A 218 8.12 0.02 23.32
N SER A 219 8.10 -0.61 24.50
CA SER A 219 9.20 -0.49 25.49
C SER A 219 10.56 -0.99 24.99
N THR A 220 10.59 -1.70 23.85
CA THR A 220 11.84 -2.13 23.19
C THR A 220 12.46 -1.06 22.30
N VAL A 221 11.72 -0.02 21.94
CA VAL A 221 12.23 1.14 21.19
C VAL A 221 13.02 2.02 22.17
N PRO A 222 14.31 2.34 21.90
CA PRO A 222 15.09 3.18 22.80
C PRO A 222 14.38 4.51 23.12
N GLY A 223 13.99 4.71 24.39
CA GLY A 223 13.29 5.91 24.87
C GLY A 223 11.78 5.78 25.07
N PHE A 224 11.20 4.57 24.99
CA PHE A 224 9.78 4.32 25.29
C PHE A 224 9.62 3.57 26.63
N GLU A 225 8.95 4.16 27.62
CA GLU A 225 8.43 3.47 28.82
C GLU A 225 6.92 3.73 28.93
N ALA A 226 6.18 2.75 29.44
CA ALA A 226 4.73 2.70 29.31
C ALA A 226 3.96 3.28 30.52
N MET A 227 3.08 4.27 30.30
CA MET A 227 1.98 4.59 31.23
C MET A 227 0.62 4.70 30.50
N GLY A 228 -0.42 4.13 31.12
CA GLY A 228 -1.67 3.76 30.45
C GLY A 228 -2.82 4.75 30.55
N GLU A 229 -3.60 4.85 29.47
CA GLU A 229 -5.04 5.17 29.42
C GLU A 229 -5.59 4.84 28.01
N THR A 230 -6.86 4.38 27.94
CA THR A 230 -7.43 3.59 26.82
C THR A 230 -7.92 4.39 25.59
N THR A 231 -7.44 4.09 24.37
CA THR A 231 -8.05 4.46 23.08
C THR A 231 -7.82 3.42 21.99
N HIS A 232 -8.86 3.02 21.25
CA HIS A 232 -8.75 2.07 20.13
C HIS A 232 -7.79 2.53 19.00
N TYR A 233 -6.83 1.69 18.63
CA TYR A 233 -6.01 1.84 17.41
C TYR A 233 -5.74 0.50 16.72
N GLY A 234 -5.62 0.55 15.39
CA GLY A 234 -5.23 -0.61 14.59
C GLY A 234 -3.71 -0.76 14.61
N SER A 235 -3.21 -1.99 14.75
CA SER A 235 -1.78 -2.27 14.62
C SER A 235 -1.51 -3.51 13.79
N LYS A 236 -0.41 -3.51 13.05
CA LYS A 236 0.08 -4.67 12.32
C LYS A 236 1.60 -4.62 12.16
N VAL A 237 2.24 -5.76 12.39
CA VAL A 237 3.67 -5.97 12.11
C VAL A 237 3.79 -6.65 10.75
N PHE A 238 4.63 -6.08 9.90
CA PHE A 238 5.05 -6.66 8.63
C PHE A 238 6.50 -7.13 8.77
N ALA A 239 6.82 -8.28 8.18
CA ALA A 239 8.16 -8.81 8.13
C ALA A 239 8.55 -9.04 6.67
N SER A 240 9.81 -8.79 6.31
CA SER A 240 10.28 -9.10 4.96
C SER A 240 10.38 -10.61 4.78
N GLU A 241 9.90 -11.12 3.64
CA GLU A 241 10.09 -12.52 3.23
C GLU A 241 11.56 -12.84 2.93
N GLU A 242 12.32 -11.84 2.48
CA GLU A 242 13.73 -11.98 2.10
C GLU A 242 14.68 -11.82 3.30
N ASP A 243 14.24 -11.11 4.35
CA ASP A 243 15.11 -10.69 5.45
C ASP A 243 14.30 -10.54 6.76
N SER A 244 14.30 -11.59 7.57
CA SER A 244 13.52 -11.65 8.81
C SER A 244 13.93 -10.62 9.88
N SER A 245 15.11 -9.99 9.73
CA SER A 245 15.58 -8.91 10.57
C SER A 245 14.86 -7.58 10.30
N LYS A 246 14.32 -7.41 9.07
CA LYS A 246 13.55 -6.24 8.68
C LYS A 246 12.10 -6.41 9.11
N ARG A 247 11.69 -5.61 10.08
CA ARG A 247 10.30 -5.53 10.56
C ARG A 247 9.78 -4.12 10.44
N LEU A 248 8.51 -3.99 10.10
CA LEU A 248 7.80 -2.74 10.05
C LEU A 248 6.58 -2.83 10.95
N THR A 249 6.59 -2.12 12.07
CA THR A 249 5.41 -1.96 12.91
C THR A 249 4.62 -0.76 12.42
N VAL A 250 3.36 -0.97 12.04
CA VAL A 250 2.44 0.10 11.62
C VAL A 250 1.31 0.24 12.62
N ILE A 251 1.13 1.45 13.12
CA ILE A 251 0.00 1.86 13.95
C ILE A 251 -0.94 2.69 13.08
N MET A 252 -2.27 2.62 13.24
CA MET A 252 -3.23 3.50 12.56
C MET A 252 -4.35 3.95 13.50
N ALA A 253 -4.79 5.18 13.30
CA ALA A 253 -4.88 6.07 14.42
C ALA A 253 -5.69 7.36 14.14
N ASN A 254 -6.41 7.86 15.14
CA ASN A 254 -6.81 9.25 15.36
C ASN A 254 -5.84 10.34 14.82
N ARG A 255 -5.98 10.83 13.57
CA ARG A 255 -5.04 11.82 12.97
C ARG A 255 -5.08 13.22 13.60
N LEU A 256 -6.25 13.65 14.06
CA LEU A 256 -6.49 15.07 14.40
C LEU A 256 -5.59 15.59 15.54
N PRO A 257 -5.37 14.86 16.65
CA PRO A 257 -4.53 15.36 17.74
C PRO A 257 -3.06 15.50 17.36
N LEU A 258 -2.53 14.61 16.52
CA LEU A 258 -1.13 14.66 16.12
C LEU A 258 -0.87 15.81 15.15
N GLU A 259 -1.73 15.99 14.15
CA GLU A 259 -1.64 17.14 13.23
C GLU A 259 -1.72 18.47 13.98
N GLN A 260 -2.50 18.54 15.06
CA GLN A 260 -2.57 19.71 15.94
C GLN A 260 -1.28 19.98 16.72
N GLN A 261 -0.43 18.98 16.93
CA GLN A 261 0.85 19.14 17.63
C GLN A 261 2.04 19.31 16.68
N THR A 262 2.12 18.49 15.63
CA THR A 262 3.28 18.44 14.73
C THR A 262 3.05 19.17 13.41
N GLY A 263 1.79 19.37 13.02
CA GLY A 263 1.42 19.84 11.69
C GLY A 263 1.49 18.76 10.60
N ALA A 264 1.75 17.49 10.95
CA ALA A 264 1.95 16.39 9.99
C ALA A 264 0.92 15.25 10.12
N ASP A 265 0.58 14.63 8.99
CA ASP A 265 -0.35 13.49 8.88
C ASP A 265 0.33 12.14 9.12
N LEU A 266 1.62 12.02 8.80
CA LEU A 266 2.42 10.80 8.87
C LEU A 266 3.71 11.06 9.63
N ILE A 267 4.09 10.12 10.50
CA ILE A 267 5.39 10.08 11.17
C ILE A 267 6.07 8.74 10.87
N TYR A 268 7.18 8.80 10.17
CA TYR A 268 8.04 7.63 9.93
C TYR A 268 9.20 7.67 10.91
N PHE A 269 9.49 6.54 11.57
CA PHE A 269 10.63 6.39 12.46
C PHE A 269 11.56 5.27 11.97
N ASN A 270 12.79 5.64 11.66
CA ASN A 270 13.83 4.67 11.37
C ASN A 270 14.58 4.36 12.66
N GLU A 271 14.41 3.16 13.21
CA GLU A 271 15.05 2.77 14.47
C GLU A 271 16.57 2.63 14.31
N ALA A 272 17.02 2.04 13.21
CA ALA A 272 18.45 1.80 12.95
C ALA A 272 19.27 3.10 13.00
N TYR A 273 18.71 4.19 12.47
CA TYR A 273 19.37 5.50 12.44
C TYR A 273 18.78 6.52 13.43
N ARG A 274 17.82 6.09 14.27
CA ARG A 274 17.04 6.94 15.19
C ARG A 274 16.63 8.25 14.53
N SER A 275 15.84 8.16 13.46
CA SER A 275 15.46 9.31 12.63
C SER A 275 13.96 9.39 12.45
N PHE A 276 13.38 10.57 12.70
CA PHE A 276 11.99 10.88 12.36
C PHE A 276 11.92 11.66 11.04
N VAL A 277 10.94 11.29 10.22
CA VAL A 277 10.48 12.07 9.07
C VAL A 277 8.97 12.25 9.18
N MET A 278 8.51 13.49 8.96
CA MET A 278 7.11 13.88 9.10
C MET A 278 6.58 14.41 7.77
N VAL A 279 5.40 13.94 7.37
CA VAL A 279 4.80 14.29 6.08
C VAL A 279 3.38 14.80 6.27
N GLN A 280 3.09 16.00 5.77
CA GLN A 280 1.72 16.50 5.62
C GLN A 280 1.22 16.28 4.20
N TYR A 281 0.06 15.66 4.07
CA TYR A 281 -0.57 15.35 2.80
C TYR A 281 -1.56 16.45 2.40
N LYS A 282 -1.50 16.87 1.14
CA LYS A 282 -2.49 17.80 0.55
C LYS A 282 -3.00 17.29 -0.79
N ALA A 283 -4.32 17.13 -0.85
CA ALA A 283 -5.01 16.81 -2.08
C ALA A 283 -5.11 18.04 -2.99
N MET A 284 -4.81 17.82 -4.26
CA MET A 284 -4.96 18.78 -5.33
C MET A 284 -6.24 18.50 -6.10
N GLU A 285 -6.99 19.53 -6.42
CA GLU A 285 -8.24 19.42 -7.16
C GLU A 285 -7.99 19.54 -8.66
N LYS A 286 -8.73 18.76 -9.46
CA LYS A 286 -8.72 18.93 -10.91
C LYS A 286 -9.65 20.09 -11.27
N ARG A 287 -9.14 21.11 -11.94
CA ARG A 287 -9.91 22.21 -12.52
C ARG A 287 -9.52 22.40 -13.97
N GLU A 288 -10.52 22.41 -14.85
CA GLU A 288 -10.30 22.45 -16.31
C GLU A 288 -9.32 21.33 -16.71
N ASP A 289 -8.14 21.71 -17.22
CA ASP A 289 -7.08 20.81 -17.67
C ASP A 289 -5.87 20.74 -16.73
N GLU A 290 -5.97 21.29 -15.52
CA GLU A 290 -4.86 21.32 -14.56
C GLU A 290 -5.25 20.75 -13.19
N VAL A 291 -4.26 20.18 -12.50
CA VAL A 291 -4.39 19.72 -11.12
C VAL A 291 -3.69 20.74 -10.24
N GLU A 292 -4.43 21.30 -9.30
CA GLU A 292 -4.00 22.47 -8.54
C GLU A 292 -4.36 22.37 -7.05
N PHE A 293 -3.46 22.87 -6.20
CA PHE A 293 -3.72 23.14 -4.79
C PHE A 293 -3.81 24.65 -4.60
N ARG A 294 -4.92 25.13 -4.03
CA ARG A 294 -5.14 26.56 -3.77
C ARG A 294 -5.30 26.79 -2.28
N TRP A 295 -4.73 27.90 -1.81
CA TRP A 295 -4.92 28.36 -0.45
C TRP A 295 -4.87 29.88 -0.37
N ARG A 296 -5.38 30.43 0.73
CA ARG A 296 -5.37 31.85 1.08
C ARG A 296 -4.66 32.05 2.41
N ALA A 297 -4.35 33.31 2.70
CA ALA A 297 -3.96 33.69 4.05
C ALA A 297 -5.10 33.31 5.01
N LYS A 298 -4.76 32.68 6.14
CA LYS A 298 -5.67 32.16 7.18
C LYS A 298 -6.40 30.85 6.86
N ASP A 299 -6.05 30.16 5.77
CA ASP A 299 -6.51 28.78 5.60
C ASP A 299 -5.78 27.85 6.60
N GLN A 300 -6.42 26.76 7.02
CA GLN A 300 -5.85 25.77 7.96
C GLN A 300 -4.44 25.29 7.58
N PHE A 301 -4.14 25.21 6.27
CA PHE A 301 -2.82 24.87 5.76
C PHE A 301 -1.72 25.82 6.25
N CYS A 302 -2.01 27.11 6.39
CA CYS A 302 -1.06 28.07 6.96
C CYS A 302 -0.77 27.77 8.44
N ASP A 303 -1.78 27.35 9.20
CA ASP A 303 -1.61 27.01 10.62
C ASP A 303 -0.80 25.72 10.78
N GLU A 304 -1.01 24.72 9.91
CA GLU A 304 -0.22 23.49 9.89
C GLU A 304 1.26 23.76 9.58
N VAL A 305 1.54 24.57 8.56
CA VAL A 305 2.91 25.00 8.23
C VAL A 305 3.54 25.75 9.41
N GLN A 306 2.78 26.65 10.06
CA GLN A 306 3.27 27.37 11.24
C GLN A 306 3.62 26.42 12.38
N ARG A 307 2.83 25.37 12.62
CA ARG A 307 3.14 24.33 13.63
C ARG A 307 4.44 23.60 13.31
N MET A 308 4.64 23.19 12.06
CA MET A 308 5.91 22.57 11.62
C MET A 308 7.10 23.50 11.87
N GLU A 309 6.95 24.78 11.55
CA GLU A 309 8.02 25.77 11.75
C GLU A 309 8.37 25.97 13.23
N THR A 310 7.35 26.06 14.09
CA THR A 310 7.55 26.18 15.53
C THR A 310 8.28 24.96 16.08
N LEU A 311 7.85 23.74 15.72
CA LEU A 311 8.51 22.51 16.16
C LEU A 311 9.93 22.41 15.61
N LEU A 312 10.15 22.73 14.33
CA LEU A 312 11.48 22.77 13.73
C LEU A 312 12.42 23.77 14.43
N ALA A 313 11.89 24.93 14.84
CA ALA A 313 12.67 25.92 15.59
C ALA A 313 13.13 25.38 16.95
N GLU A 314 12.28 24.62 17.66
CA GLU A 314 12.68 23.95 18.90
C GLU A 314 13.72 22.85 18.66
N LEU A 315 13.54 22.02 17.63
CA LEU A 315 14.49 20.96 17.28
C LEU A 315 15.88 21.49 16.91
N ARG A 316 15.95 22.65 16.23
CA ARG A 316 17.21 23.31 15.86
C ARG A 316 18.00 23.87 17.04
N LYS A 317 17.39 23.99 18.24
CA LYS A 317 18.10 24.39 19.46
C LYS A 317 18.91 23.24 20.05
N LEU A 318 18.61 22.00 19.67
CA LEU A 318 19.28 20.82 20.18
C LEU A 318 20.66 20.67 19.51
N PRO A 319 21.67 20.20 20.25
CA PRO A 319 22.98 19.96 19.68
C PRO A 319 22.90 18.83 18.65
N SER A 320 23.76 18.90 17.62
CA SER A 320 24.00 17.77 16.73
C SER A 320 25.13 16.92 17.31
N GLY A 321 24.92 15.61 17.43
CA GLY A 321 25.96 14.68 17.83
C GLY A 321 26.96 14.40 16.70
N GLU A 322 28.08 13.77 17.06
CA GLU A 322 29.15 13.39 16.13
C GLU A 322 29.03 11.94 15.62
N HIS A 323 28.01 11.20 16.08
CA HIS A 323 27.84 9.80 15.71
C HIS A 323 27.57 9.67 14.19
N PRO A 324 28.30 8.82 13.44
CA PRO A 324 28.15 8.72 11.99
C PRO A 324 26.72 8.42 11.51
N ASP A 325 26.02 7.50 12.20
CA ASP A 325 24.60 7.19 11.91
C ASP A 325 23.64 8.38 12.09
N GLY A 326 24.08 9.44 12.78
CA GLY A 326 23.35 10.70 12.94
C GLY A 326 23.54 11.67 11.78
N PHE A 327 24.43 11.39 10.81
CA PHE A 327 24.67 12.27 9.68
C PHE A 327 23.42 12.41 8.79
N ARG A 328 23.11 13.65 8.42
CA ARG A 328 22.01 14.01 7.52
C ARG A 328 22.49 15.03 6.49
N PHE A 329 22.01 14.95 5.26
CA PHE A 329 22.09 16.08 4.32
C PHE A 329 21.24 17.26 4.80
N SER A 330 20.17 16.97 5.54
CA SER A 330 19.28 17.94 6.16
C SER A 330 18.61 17.33 7.38
N ASP A 331 18.72 17.98 8.52
CA ASP A 331 18.08 17.60 9.78
C ASP A 331 16.60 18.05 9.87
N ASN A 332 16.12 18.84 8.92
CA ASN A 332 14.70 19.21 8.81
C ASN A 332 13.83 17.98 8.46
N PRO A 333 12.91 17.55 9.34
CA PRO A 333 12.13 16.33 9.12
C PRO A 333 10.84 16.56 8.33
N PHE A 334 10.48 17.81 8.01
CA PHE A 334 9.15 18.13 7.48
C PHE A 334 9.09 18.16 5.95
N PHE A 335 8.12 17.42 5.42
CA PHE A 335 7.80 17.38 4.00
C PHE A 335 6.31 17.64 3.75
N LEU A 336 6.02 18.36 2.67
CA LEU A 336 4.67 18.52 2.13
C LEU A 336 4.51 17.63 0.92
N LYS A 337 3.53 16.72 0.94
CA LYS A 337 3.18 15.89 -0.21
C LYS A 337 1.92 16.41 -0.89
N PHE A 338 2.07 16.82 -2.15
CA PHE A 338 0.94 17.24 -2.99
C PHE A 338 0.62 16.14 -4.01
N CYS A 339 -0.64 15.69 -4.03
CA CYS A 339 -1.08 14.64 -4.94
C CYS A 339 -2.50 14.94 -5.47
N PRO A 340 -2.87 14.49 -6.69
CA PRO A 340 -4.23 14.64 -7.19
C PRO A 340 -5.23 13.99 -6.23
N ARG A 341 -6.45 14.55 -6.17
CA ARG A 341 -7.52 14.01 -5.33
C ARG A 341 -7.66 12.51 -5.52
N VAL A 342 -7.65 11.83 -4.39
CA VAL A 342 -7.49 10.40 -4.32
C VAL A 342 -8.85 9.71 -4.40
N VAL A 343 -8.91 8.63 -5.18
CA VAL A 343 -10.04 7.70 -5.19
C VAL A 343 -9.59 6.42 -4.49
N PHE A 344 -10.33 6.01 -3.45
CA PHE A 344 -10.05 4.75 -2.78
C PHE A 344 -10.13 3.59 -3.77
N ASN A 345 -9.02 2.88 -3.91
CA ASN A 345 -8.93 1.68 -4.73
C ASN A 345 -8.10 0.63 -3.98
N PRO A 346 -8.73 -0.35 -3.32
CA PRO A 346 -8.03 -1.41 -2.60
C PRO A 346 -7.37 -2.43 -3.54
N ASP A 347 -7.70 -2.42 -4.84
CA ASP A 347 -7.15 -3.36 -5.82
C ASP A 347 -5.92 -2.79 -6.56
N ASP A 348 -5.46 -1.57 -6.27
CA ASP A 348 -4.21 -1.00 -6.80
C ASP A 348 -3.15 -0.95 -5.72
N LYS A 349 -2.06 -1.71 -5.82
CA LYS A 349 -0.95 -1.66 -4.84
C LYS A 349 0.00 -0.47 -5.02
N GLY A 350 -0.19 0.36 -6.04
CA GLY A 350 0.68 1.52 -6.29
C GLY A 350 0.41 2.68 -5.33
N LEU A 351 1.46 3.47 -5.08
CA LEU A 351 1.34 4.76 -4.42
C LEU A 351 0.64 5.80 -5.30
N PHE A 352 0.04 6.80 -4.67
CA PHE A 352 -0.45 7.99 -5.34
C PHE A 352 0.70 8.71 -6.00
N LYS A 353 0.47 9.11 -7.25
CA LYS A 353 1.38 10.02 -7.94
C LYS A 353 1.33 11.36 -7.21
N GLY A 354 2.48 11.91 -6.93
CA GLY A 354 2.58 13.17 -6.24
C GLY A 354 3.99 13.70 -6.25
N ILE A 355 4.15 14.81 -5.55
CA ILE A 355 5.42 15.48 -5.39
C ILE A 355 5.62 15.77 -3.91
N TYR A 356 6.86 15.66 -3.46
CA TYR A 356 7.28 16.06 -2.13
C TYR A 356 8.08 17.35 -2.22
N LEU A 357 7.82 18.25 -1.29
CA LEU A 357 8.62 19.45 -1.07
C LEU A 357 9.12 19.41 0.38
N PRO A 358 10.45 19.38 0.61
CA PRO A 358 10.99 19.74 1.92
C PRO A 358 10.44 21.10 2.33
N LEU A 359 10.14 21.29 3.62
CA LEU A 359 9.55 22.53 4.11
C LEU A 359 10.37 23.77 3.69
N ASP A 360 11.70 23.70 3.80
CA ASP A 360 12.58 24.81 3.39
C ASP A 360 12.52 25.11 1.88
N LEU A 361 12.33 24.10 1.04
CA LEU A 361 12.16 24.30 -0.41
C LEU A 361 10.83 24.99 -0.71
N TRP A 362 9.75 24.54 -0.07
CA TRP A 362 8.43 25.15 -0.21
C TRP A 362 8.46 26.63 0.21
N LYS A 363 9.10 26.96 1.34
CA LYS A 363 9.22 28.35 1.82
C LYS A 363 9.97 29.23 0.81
N ARG A 364 11.08 28.74 0.26
CA ARG A 364 11.86 29.48 -0.74
C ARG A 364 11.07 29.71 -2.02
N ALA A 365 10.33 28.69 -2.48
CA ALA A 365 9.46 28.80 -3.65
C ALA A 365 8.34 29.83 -3.43
N ASP A 366 7.72 29.82 -2.26
CA ASP A 366 6.67 30.76 -1.88
C ASP A 366 7.19 32.20 -1.79
N ALA A 367 8.33 32.41 -1.13
CA ALA A 367 8.98 33.71 -1.01
C ALA A 367 9.41 34.29 -2.37
N ALA A 368 9.86 33.44 -3.30
CA ALA A 368 10.16 33.82 -4.68
C ALA A 368 8.89 34.17 -5.50
N GLY A 369 7.70 33.97 -4.94
CA GLY A 369 6.42 34.29 -5.56
C GLY A 369 5.93 33.26 -6.57
N LEU A 370 6.51 32.04 -6.60
CA LEU A 370 6.13 30.99 -7.56
C LEU A 370 4.66 30.56 -7.43
N PHE A 371 4.08 30.73 -6.23
CA PHE A 371 2.70 30.35 -5.94
C PHE A 371 1.72 31.52 -6.00
N LYS A 372 2.12 32.73 -6.42
CA LYS A 372 1.21 33.88 -6.50
C LYS A 372 0.14 33.67 -7.57
N GLY A 373 -1.12 33.60 -7.15
CA GLY A 373 -2.26 33.52 -8.04
C GLY A 373 -2.77 34.89 -8.50
N PRO A 374 -3.53 34.96 -9.59
CA PRO A 374 -3.95 36.22 -10.24
C PRO A 374 -4.89 37.09 -9.39
N ARG A 375 -5.54 36.53 -8.36
CA ARG A 375 -6.52 37.22 -7.50
C ARG A 375 -6.06 37.34 -6.05
N GLY A 376 -4.75 37.37 -5.80
CA GLY A 376 -4.18 37.49 -4.45
C GLY A 376 -4.21 36.21 -3.60
N GLY A 377 -4.86 35.14 -4.07
CA GLY A 377 -4.71 33.79 -3.50
C GLY A 377 -3.43 33.11 -3.99
N LYS A 378 -3.08 31.97 -3.40
CA LYS A 378 -1.95 31.15 -3.82
C LYS A 378 -2.39 29.89 -4.57
N VAL A 379 -1.58 29.45 -5.52
CA VAL A 379 -1.82 28.26 -6.34
C VAL A 379 -0.52 27.50 -6.57
N LEU A 380 -0.55 26.20 -6.32
CA LEU A 380 0.51 25.25 -6.64
C LEU A 380 -0.03 24.26 -7.67
N THR A 381 0.75 24.05 -8.73
CA THR A 381 0.47 23.08 -9.79
C THR A 381 1.75 22.31 -10.11
N PHE A 382 1.63 21.20 -10.85
CA PHE A 382 2.82 20.47 -11.30
C PHE A 382 3.69 21.26 -12.29
N LYS A 383 3.13 22.31 -12.92
CA LYS A 383 3.86 23.16 -13.87
C LYS A 383 4.65 24.25 -13.16
N ASN A 384 4.08 24.90 -12.14
CA ASN A 384 4.72 26.06 -11.49
C ASN A 384 5.67 25.71 -10.33
N VAL A 385 5.57 24.50 -9.77
CA VAL A 385 6.32 24.12 -8.56
C VAL A 385 7.85 24.11 -8.75
N GLY A 386 8.32 24.00 -10.00
CA GLY A 386 9.75 23.92 -10.31
C GLY A 386 10.41 22.65 -9.74
N ARG A 387 11.53 22.83 -9.02
CA ARG A 387 12.28 21.74 -8.39
C ARG A 387 11.42 21.03 -7.34
N ARG A 388 11.46 19.70 -7.35
CA ARG A 388 10.58 18.84 -6.53
C ARG A 388 11.19 17.46 -6.38
N ILE A 389 10.72 16.72 -5.38
CA ILE A 389 11.10 15.33 -5.11
C ILE A 389 9.95 14.41 -5.53
N ASN A 390 10.24 13.34 -6.25
CA ASN A 390 9.26 12.30 -6.60
C ASN A 390 9.21 11.18 -5.53
N ASN A 391 8.26 10.25 -5.65
CA ASN A 391 8.11 9.17 -4.66
C ASN A 391 9.37 8.32 -4.46
N SER A 392 10.06 7.94 -5.54
CA SER A 392 11.24 7.07 -5.46
C SER A 392 12.44 7.79 -4.84
N GLU A 393 12.63 9.07 -5.19
CA GLU A 393 13.65 9.92 -4.56
C GLU A 393 13.39 10.11 -3.07
N PHE A 394 12.13 10.39 -2.69
CA PHE A 394 11.74 10.52 -1.29
C PHE A 394 11.99 9.22 -0.52
N VAL A 395 11.55 8.07 -1.07
CA VAL A 395 11.80 6.76 -0.47
C VAL A 395 13.28 6.52 -0.25
N GLY A 396 14.14 6.79 -1.25
CA GLY A 396 15.58 6.60 -1.12
C GLY A 396 16.21 7.47 -0.02
N LEU A 397 15.79 8.73 0.09
CA LEU A 397 16.27 9.65 1.13
C LEU A 397 15.87 9.19 2.53
N VAL A 398 14.62 8.76 2.72
CA VAL A 398 14.09 8.39 4.03
C VAL A 398 14.53 6.98 4.46
N ALA A 399 14.59 6.02 3.53
CA ALA A 399 14.97 4.64 3.83
C ALA A 399 16.41 4.52 4.36
N GLY A 400 17.30 5.36 3.83
CA GLY A 400 18.69 5.50 4.30
C GLY A 400 18.90 6.56 5.39
N SER A 401 17.83 7.20 5.87
CA SER A 401 17.90 8.29 6.85
C SER A 401 18.87 9.41 6.46
N TRP A 402 18.97 9.74 5.17
CA TRP A 402 19.78 10.87 4.70
C TRP A 402 19.13 12.22 4.99
N VAL A 403 17.84 12.20 5.29
CA VAL A 403 17.02 13.33 5.71
C VAL A 403 16.19 12.90 6.92
N GLY A 404 15.70 13.87 7.69
CA GLY A 404 15.01 13.61 8.96
C GLY A 404 15.84 14.06 10.13
N THR A 405 15.29 13.91 11.33
CA THR A 405 15.94 14.40 12.55
C THR A 405 17.29 13.75 12.82
N SER A 406 18.15 14.49 13.52
CA SER A 406 19.33 13.92 14.17
C SER A 406 18.93 12.96 15.29
N ILE A 407 19.88 12.21 15.82
CA ILE A 407 19.66 11.28 16.95
C ILE A 407 19.14 12.05 18.18
N GLU A 408 19.72 13.21 18.46
CA GLU A 408 19.39 14.05 19.62
C GLU A 408 18.00 14.67 19.48
N GLN A 409 17.68 15.15 18.29
CA GLN A 409 16.34 15.63 17.95
C GLN A 409 15.29 14.52 18.08
N SER A 410 15.63 13.31 17.63
CA SER A 410 14.74 12.16 17.77
C SER A 410 14.50 11.78 19.22
N ALA A 411 15.52 11.84 20.09
CA ALA A 411 15.34 11.53 21.51
C ALA A 411 14.29 12.42 22.19
N VAL A 412 14.26 13.71 21.84
CA VAL A 412 13.24 14.65 22.35
C VAL A 412 11.88 14.41 21.70
N LEU A 413 11.83 14.13 20.39
CA LEU A 413 10.57 13.83 19.71
C LEU A 413 9.93 12.54 20.18
N SER A 414 10.72 11.52 20.53
CA SER A 414 10.21 10.26 21.07
C SER A 414 9.36 10.50 22.32
N GLU A 415 9.75 11.43 23.19
CA GLU A 415 9.00 11.80 24.39
C GLU A 415 7.66 12.47 24.04
N ILE A 416 7.63 13.35 23.03
CA ILE A 416 6.38 13.97 22.55
C ILE A 416 5.46 12.92 21.94
N VAL A 417 6.00 12.04 21.09
CA VAL A 417 5.25 10.94 20.48
C VAL A 417 4.72 10.00 21.56
N ARG A 418 5.51 9.71 22.61
CA ARG A 418 5.09 8.93 23.78
C ARG A 418 3.88 9.58 24.46
N GLN A 419 3.96 10.85 24.84
CA GLN A 419 2.86 11.56 25.50
C GLN A 419 1.58 11.60 24.65
N VAL A 420 1.72 11.75 23.32
CA VAL A 420 0.59 11.69 22.39
C VAL A 420 -0.08 10.32 22.49
N LEU A 421 0.69 9.24 22.35
CA LEU A 421 0.20 7.87 22.43
C LEU A 421 -0.42 7.53 23.79
N GLU A 422 0.16 8.00 24.91
CA GLU A 422 -0.33 7.75 26.27
C GLU A 422 -1.65 8.45 26.58
N THR A 423 -1.90 9.62 25.98
CA THR A 423 -3.19 10.33 26.14
C THR A 423 -4.33 9.72 25.29
N GLY A 424 -4.12 8.51 24.76
CA GLY A 424 -5.03 7.83 23.84
C GLY A 424 -5.07 8.46 22.44
N LYS A 425 -4.12 9.34 22.11
CA LYS A 425 -4.17 10.15 20.89
C LYS A 425 -3.07 9.71 19.94
N THR A 426 -3.42 9.63 18.67
CA THR A 426 -3.05 8.43 17.92
C THR A 426 -2.12 8.78 16.73
N VAL A 427 -1.21 7.89 16.33
CA VAL A 427 -0.20 8.15 15.26
C VAL A 427 -0.14 7.03 14.21
N THR A 428 0.11 7.36 12.93
CA THR A 428 0.66 6.34 12.01
C THR A 428 2.16 6.31 12.12
N ILE A 429 2.66 5.46 13.02
CA ILE A 429 4.09 5.21 13.21
C ILE A 429 4.46 4.01 12.37
N ALA A 430 5.53 4.17 11.62
CA ALA A 430 6.20 3.12 10.88
C ALA A 430 7.58 2.95 11.48
N ILE A 431 7.82 1.87 12.23
CA ILE A 431 9.11 1.56 12.84
C ILE A 431 9.82 0.49 12.04
N LYS A 432 10.94 0.84 11.41
CA LYS A 432 11.82 -0.14 10.76
C LYS A 432 12.83 -0.67 11.78
N HIS A 433 12.67 -1.93 12.17
CA HIS A 433 13.65 -2.65 12.99
C HIS A 433 14.72 -3.29 12.11
N THR A 434 15.94 -3.37 12.64
CA THR A 434 16.99 -4.25 12.13
C THR A 434 17.44 -5.08 13.32
N SER A 435 17.21 -6.39 13.32
CA SER A 435 17.82 -7.23 14.36
C SER A 435 19.35 -7.02 14.31
N PRO A 436 20.03 -6.90 15.46
CA PRO A 436 21.48 -6.88 15.45
C PRO A 436 21.98 -8.17 14.78
N PRO A 437 23.04 -8.12 13.96
CA PRO A 437 23.62 -9.34 13.40
C PRO A 437 23.96 -10.27 14.56
N HIS A 438 23.55 -11.54 14.46
CA HIS A 438 24.06 -12.57 15.34
C HIS A 438 25.59 -12.51 15.25
N ALA A 439 26.27 -12.45 16.40
CA ALA A 439 27.72 -12.32 16.52
C ALA A 439 28.54 -13.49 15.92
N SER A 440 27.92 -14.36 15.12
CA SER A 440 28.52 -15.55 14.52
C SER A 440 29.00 -15.36 13.07
N GLU A 441 28.82 -14.20 12.45
CA GLU A 441 29.27 -13.98 11.05
C GLU A 441 30.52 -13.07 10.90
N MET A 442 31.11 -12.60 11.99
CA MET A 442 32.36 -11.82 11.95
C MET A 442 33.65 -12.65 12.06
N GLU A 443 33.57 -13.98 12.21
CA GLU A 443 34.77 -14.85 12.30
C GLU A 443 35.15 -15.54 10.97
N ALA A 444 34.44 -15.27 9.87
CA ALA A 444 34.73 -15.90 8.57
C ALA A 444 35.42 -14.98 7.54
N ALA A 445 35.89 -13.80 7.97
CA ALA A 445 36.61 -12.88 7.10
C ALA A 445 37.82 -12.25 7.82
N GLU A 446 38.79 -13.09 8.18
CA GLU A 446 40.21 -12.73 8.26
C GLU A 446 41.05 -13.70 7.42
#